data_AF-A0A7V7WP47-F1
#
_entry.id   AF-A0A7V7WP47-F1
#
_cell.length_a   1.000
_cell.length_b   1.000
_cell.length_c   1.000
_cell.angle_alpha   90.00
_cell.angle_beta   90.00
_cell.angle_gamma   90.00
#
_symmetry.space_group_name_H-M   'P 1'
#
loop_
_entity.id
_entity.type
_entity.pdbx_description
1 polymer ?
#
loop_
_entity_poly.entity_id
_entity_poly.type
_entity_poly.pdbx_seq_one_letter_code
_entity_poly.pdbx_strand_id
1 'polypeptide(L)' 'MRKSLGLAIAIGSLVLVGCATTGSGDGLVYDVDHTKIALVENYAKQNNLQVIWVNYPQRAVAASK' A
#
# COMPACT_ATOMS: atom_id res chain seq x y z
N MET A 1 25.15 3.34 61.32
CA MET A 1 24.13 2.81 60.39
C MET A 1 23.25 3.96 59.92
N ARG A 2 23.48 4.44 58.69
CA ARG A 2 22.70 5.48 58.01
C ARG A 2 23.20 5.60 56.57
N LYS A 3 22.24 5.74 55.63
CA LYS A 3 22.39 6.10 54.20
C LYS A 3 22.83 4.92 53.32
N SER A 4 22.21 4.59 52.20
CA SER A 4 21.29 5.34 51.35
C SER A 4 20.61 4.37 50.38
N LEU A 5 19.28 4.43 50.37
CA LEU A 5 18.40 3.89 49.33
C LEU A 5 18.69 4.67 48.03
N GLY A 6 19.23 3.98 47.02
CA GLY A 6 19.67 4.59 45.76
C GLY A 6 19.10 3.83 44.56
N LEU A 7 17.92 4.27 44.15
CA LEU A 7 17.19 3.92 42.94
C LEU A 7 18.08 3.89 41.69
N ALA A 8 18.29 2.71 41.10
CA ALA A 8 18.84 2.58 39.75
C ALA A 8 17.84 1.84 38.87
N ILE A 9 16.70 2.50 38.60
CA ILE A 9 15.90 2.22 37.40
C ILE A 9 16.74 2.73 36.24
N ALA A 10 17.71 1.91 35.81
CA ALA A 10 18.42 2.13 34.57
C ALA A 10 17.43 1.82 33.45
N ILE A 11 16.91 2.90 32.89
CA ILE A 11 16.09 3.04 31.71
C ILE A 11 16.74 2.23 30.58
N GLY A 12 16.36 0.95 30.47
CA GLY A 12 16.67 0.08 29.35
C GLY A 12 15.73 0.39 28.19
N SER A 13 15.71 1.64 27.74
CA SER A 13 14.94 2.06 26.58
C SER A 13 15.90 2.40 25.46
N LEU A 14 15.54 1.90 24.27
CA LEU A 14 16.01 2.34 22.96
C LEU A 14 17.37 1.82 22.50
N VAL A 15 17.41 0.55 22.09
CA VAL A 15 18.08 0.21 20.82
C VAL A 15 17.26 -0.84 20.07
N LEU A 16 16.04 -0.47 19.64
CA LEU A 16 15.47 -1.03 18.40
C LEU A 16 15.94 -0.15 17.23
N VAL A 17 17.25 -0.11 17.00
CA VAL A 17 17.84 0.44 15.77
C VAL A 17 18.37 -0.74 14.98
N GLY A 18 17.44 -1.54 14.46
CA GLY A 18 17.76 -2.73 13.70
C GLY A 18 16.65 -3.03 12.71
N CYS A 19 16.85 -2.56 11.47
CA CYS A 19 16.05 -2.87 10.28
C CYS A 19 14.57 -2.44 10.29
N ALA A 20 14.30 -1.15 10.48
CA ALA A 20 13.33 -0.52 9.59
C ALA A 20 14.00 -0.35 8.22
N THR A 21 14.16 -1.44 7.47
CA THR A 21 14.31 -1.31 6.02
C THR A 21 12.91 -0.93 5.55
N THR A 22 12.62 0.37 5.52
CA THR A 22 11.60 0.88 4.62
C THR A 22 12.22 0.74 3.24
N GLY A 23 12.19 -0.49 2.72
CA GLY A 23 12.62 -0.82 1.38
C GLY A 23 11.96 0.17 0.43
N SER A 24 12.80 1.01 -0.15
CA SER A 24 12.47 1.97 -1.19
C SER A 24 11.53 1.32 -2.19
N GLY A 25 10.41 1.99 -2.46
CA GLY A 25 9.25 1.42 -3.15
C GLY A 25 9.60 0.47 -4.29
N ASP A 26 9.34 -0.82 -4.07
CA ASP A 26 8.95 -1.70 -5.16
C ASP A 26 7.54 -1.24 -5.57
N GLY A 27 7.53 -0.14 -6.35
CA GLY A 27 6.39 0.75 -6.51
C GLY A 27 5.22 0.06 -7.15
N LEU A 28 4.04 0.17 -6.56
CA LEU A 28 2.83 -0.12 -7.29
C LEU A 28 2.63 1.02 -8.32
N VAL A 29 2.45 0.65 -9.59
CA VAL A 29 1.99 1.56 -10.64
C VAL A 29 0.53 1.25 -10.96
N TYR A 30 -0.21 2.27 -11.36
CA TYR A 30 -1.60 2.10 -11.78
C TYR A 30 -1.64 1.87 -13.28
N ASP A 31 -2.12 0.68 -13.66
CA ASP A 31 -2.35 0.28 -15.04
C ASP A 31 -3.86 0.20 -15.32
N VAL A 32 -4.26 0.35 -16.59
CA VAL A 32 -5.66 0.28 -16.99
C VAL A 32 -6.18 -1.15 -16.84
N ASP A 33 -7.32 -1.29 -16.15
CA ASP A 33 -7.97 -2.59 -15.94
C ASP A 33 -8.84 -2.96 -17.14
N HIS A 34 -8.19 -3.50 -18.18
CA HIS A 34 -8.85 -3.96 -19.40
C HIS A 34 -9.91 -5.04 -19.16
N THR A 35 -9.76 -5.85 -18.11
CA THR A 35 -10.74 -6.89 -17.76
C THR A 35 -12.06 -6.26 -17.34
N LYS A 36 -12.03 -5.23 -16.50
CA LYS A 36 -13.24 -4.50 -16.09
C LYS A 36 -13.87 -3.75 -17.25
N ILE A 37 -13.06 -3.13 -18.11
CA ILE A 37 -13.57 -2.45 -19.31
C ILE A 37 -14.33 -3.44 -20.19
N ALA A 38 -13.73 -4.60 -20.51
CA ALA A 38 -14.35 -5.61 -21.34
C ALA A 38 -15.67 -6.13 -20.75
N LEU A 39 -15.74 -6.33 -19.43
CA LEU A 39 -16.97 -6.76 -18.75
C LEU A 39 -18.09 -5.73 -18.91
N VAL A 40 -17.81 -4.45 -18.62
CA VAL A 40 -18.79 -3.36 -18.73
C VAL A 40 -19.24 -3.18 -20.17
N GLU A 41 -18.31 -3.19 -21.12
CA GLU A 41 -18.63 -3.04 -22.55
C GLU A 41 -19.43 -4.22 -23.09
N ASN A 42 -19.13 -5.45 -22.68
CA ASN A 42 -19.90 -6.63 -23.10
C ASN A 42 -21.33 -6.58 -22.57
N TYR A 43 -21.51 -6.21 -21.29
CA TYR A 43 -22.84 -6.01 -20.74
C TYR A 43 -23.59 -4.90 -21.48
N ALA A 44 -22.94 -3.77 -21.76
CA ALA A 44 -23.57 -2.66 -22.47
C ALA A 44 -24.00 -3.06 -23.89
N LYS A 45 -23.16 -3.81 -24.63
CA LYS A 45 -23.50 -4.36 -25.95
C LYS A 45 -24.74 -5.25 -25.90
N GLN A 46 -24.84 -6.13 -24.91
CA GLN A 46 -26.00 -7.02 -24.74
C GLN A 46 -27.31 -6.28 -24.45
N ASN A 47 -27.22 -5.07 -23.89
CA ASN A 47 -28.37 -4.26 -23.50
C ASN A 47 -28.59 -3.03 -24.41
N ASN A 48 -27.88 -2.95 -25.54
CA ASN A 48 -27.92 -1.81 -26.47
C ASN A 48 -27.65 -0.46 -25.77
N LEU A 49 -26.69 -0.44 -24.84
CA LEU A 49 -26.25 0.75 -24.10
C LEU A 49 -24.93 1.27 -24.67
N GLN A 50 -24.73 2.59 -24.60
CA GLN A 50 -23.45 3.23 -24.89
C GLN A 50 -22.69 3.50 -23.59
N VAL A 51 -21.41 3.11 -23.55
CA VAL A 51 -20.51 3.39 -22.43
C VAL A 51 -19.62 4.57 -22.81
N ILE A 52 -19.58 5.58 -21.96
CA ILE A 52 -18.66 6.72 -22.07
C ILE A 52 -17.80 6.73 -20.82
N TRP A 53 -16.49 6.51 -21.00
CA TRP A 53 -15.53 6.52 -19.91
C TRP A 53 -15.05 7.94 -19.65
N VAL A 54 -15.41 8.51 -18.48
CA VAL A 54 -14.83 9.78 -18.00
C VAL A 54 -13.47 9.52 -17.36
N ASN A 55 -13.34 8.40 -16.65
CA ASN A 55 -12.10 7.88 -16.11
C ASN A 55 -12.03 6.38 -16.39
N TYR A 56 -10.88 5.91 -16.88
CA TYR A 56 -10.68 4.48 -17.07
C TYR A 56 -10.47 3.78 -15.72
N PRO A 57 -11.04 2.57 -15.53
CA PRO A 57 -10.77 1.79 -14.34
C PRO A 57 -9.29 1.40 -14.32
N GLN A 58 -8.66 1.50 -13.15
CA GLN A 58 -7.26 1.16 -12.96
C GLN A 58 -7.10 0.08 -11.91
N ARG A 59 -5.98 -0.64 -11.99
CA ARG A 59 -5.54 -1.61 -10.98
C ARG A 59 -4.08 -1.34 -10.61
N ALA A 60 -3.74 -1.60 -9.35
CA ALA A 60 -2.36 -1.56 -8.90
C ALA A 60 -1.63 -2.80 -9.43
N VAL A 61 -0.51 -2.58 -10.13
CA VAL A 61 0.39 -3.64 -10.59
C VAL A 61 1.79 -3.34 -10.08
N ALA A 62 2.62 -4.37 -9.92
CA ALA A 62 4.03 -4.17 -9.59
C ALA A 62 4.70 -3.38 -10.72
N ALA A 63 5.47 -2.34 -10.38
CA ALA A 63 6.35 -1.67 -11.33
C ALA A 63 7.28 -2.71 -11.96
N SER A 64 7.30 -2.79 -13.29
CA SER A 64 8.36 -3.51 -13.98
C SER A 64 9.67 -2.77 -13.70
N LYS A 65 10.67 -3.50 -13.19
CA LYS A 65 12.04 -3.02 -13.02
C LYS A 65 12.75 -2.94 -14.37
#